data_AF-A0A9P6IST0-F1
#
_entry.id   AF-A0A9P6IST0-F1
#
_cell.length_a   1.000
_cell.length_b   1.000
_cell.length_c   1.000
_cell.angle_alpha   90.00
_cell.angle_beta   90.00
_cell.angle_gamma   90.00
#
_symmetry.space_group_name_H-M   'P 1'
#
loop_
_entity.id
_entity.type
_entity.pdbx_description
1 polymer ?
#
loop_
_entity_poly.entity_id
_entity_poly.type
_entity_poly.pdbx_seq_one_letter_code
_entity_poly.pdbx_strand_id
1 'polypeptide(L)'
;MADSSFLTPPLSPKSMPLSFNSNMLHHQPPAPAAIRSSTPTSPSGELSPTSSDNGPLTQILVLYHKATSTFLLRQLASAYSVSLEALELLSRTNQDYGLDHSPNISTRRSFFILKQKLWILHATIFGAMLTDRSTAAATETTAGGALSTTSTARSLVHGVRKRVSGSTAKDSPEKLVKDLWRRIVEDYGGLEGDVDGQVMVPFVLLCINQKLFALGRQIVEAYLATIPEGMLIHLETAAGVALAPAGPGSNGKDSLMTNYERLVELYLIHVLAKLGEWDYAAEFLQYNSVLSETSKKTYSKILDKLHQRSLRPKKKTVSTKQQPSSLDSSPKSSATSSAPSMASTSVSSPTLSSASTMGSPATSHALDDPRNTSGASAASYLTSTQSNQTASQSSSKKQSSSSISSGSHARTKVALNKKESASVVSASTVQGRLWILLQHYVDMVKSASSQMGSQQLMVLVGLVVFLGTLARNRQRASRYWKAGMAKVMQTVKMGTTVTSI
;
A
#
# COMPACT_ATOMS: atom_id res chain seq x y z
N MET A 1 -33.55 -1.44 17.54
CA MET A 1 -32.33 -1.11 18.30
C MET A 1 -31.15 -1.22 17.35
N ALA A 2 -30.46 -0.12 17.10
CA ALA A 2 -29.41 -0.02 16.09
C ALA A 2 -28.21 0.71 16.69
N ASP A 3 -27.11 -0.02 16.89
CA ASP A 3 -25.84 0.55 17.31
C ASP A 3 -24.96 0.83 16.10
N SER A 4 -24.98 2.08 15.65
CA SER A 4 -24.12 2.62 14.59
C SER A 4 -23.01 3.47 15.21
N SER A 5 -22.05 2.82 15.85
CA SER A 5 -21.07 3.50 16.73
C SER A 5 -19.64 2.92 16.62
N PHE A 6 -19.13 2.80 15.39
CA PHE A 6 -17.68 2.67 15.14
C PHE A 6 -17.30 3.28 13.78
N LEU A 7 -16.80 4.52 13.79
CA LEU A 7 -15.80 5.11 12.86
C LEU A 7 -15.69 6.64 13.08
N THR A 8 -14.98 7.04 14.14
CA THR A 8 -14.47 8.41 14.32
C THR A 8 -12.95 8.35 14.39
N PRO A 9 -12.20 9.02 13.48
CA PRO A 9 -10.74 9.11 13.58
C PRO A 9 -10.34 10.13 14.65
N PRO A 10 -9.33 9.85 15.50
CA PRO A 10 -8.83 10.84 16.44
C PRO A 10 -8.00 11.91 15.71
N LEU A 11 -8.54 13.13 15.64
CA LEU A 11 -7.81 14.33 15.24
C LEU A 11 -7.09 14.93 16.45
N SER A 12 -5.76 14.84 16.49
CA SER A 12 -4.89 15.80 17.20
C SER A 12 -3.42 15.61 16.77
N PRO A 13 -2.73 16.65 16.27
CA PRO A 13 -1.30 16.57 15.98
C PRO A 13 -0.49 16.73 17.27
N LYS A 14 0.31 15.71 17.61
CA LYS A 14 1.28 15.81 18.71
C LYS A 14 2.47 16.64 18.23
N SER A 15 2.55 17.89 18.69
CA SER A 15 3.63 18.84 18.36
C SER A 15 4.99 18.28 18.75
N MET A 16 5.89 18.08 17.77
CA MET A 16 7.31 17.82 18.02
C MET A 16 8.09 19.13 17.92
N PRO A 17 8.87 19.52 18.94
CA PRO A 17 9.84 20.60 18.81
C PRO A 17 11.09 20.08 18.07
N LEU A 18 11.34 20.58 16.87
CA LEU A 18 12.63 20.41 16.17
C LEU A 18 13.48 21.66 16.36
N SER A 19 14.20 21.71 17.49
CA SER A 19 15.25 22.69 17.73
C SER A 19 16.51 22.33 16.94
N PHE A 20 16.64 22.89 15.73
CA PHE A 20 17.89 22.86 14.98
C PHE A 20 18.90 23.83 15.60
N ASN A 21 19.86 23.29 16.36
CA ASN A 21 20.92 24.08 16.99
C ASN A 21 22.05 24.33 15.98
N SER A 22 21.97 25.43 15.22
CA SER A 22 23.04 25.87 14.31
C SER A 22 24.07 26.69 15.06
N ASN A 23 25.09 26.05 15.65
CA ASN A 23 26.27 26.73 16.18
C ASN A 23 27.48 25.78 16.26
N MET A 24 28.30 25.74 15.20
CA MET A 24 29.70 25.35 15.25
C MET A 24 30.49 26.09 14.16
N LEU A 25 31.78 26.31 14.41
CA LEU A 25 32.81 26.89 13.53
C LEU A 25 32.81 28.43 13.35
N HIS A 26 33.34 29.14 14.34
CA HIS A 26 34.63 29.82 14.15
C HIS A 26 35.39 30.07 15.47
N HIS A 27 36.66 29.66 15.50
CA HIS A 27 37.63 30.10 16.50
C HIS A 27 38.85 30.60 15.73
N GLN A 28 39.08 31.91 15.79
CA GLN A 28 40.21 32.58 15.16
C GLN A 28 40.93 33.38 16.26
N PRO A 29 42.26 33.28 16.38
CA PRO A 29 43.00 33.91 17.48
C PRO A 29 43.17 35.43 17.26
N PRO A 30 43.32 36.22 18.34
CA PRO A 30 43.39 37.67 18.27
C PRO A 30 44.82 38.19 18.00
N ALA A 31 44.92 39.29 17.26
CA ALA A 31 46.11 40.14 17.15
C ALA A 31 45.68 41.62 17.06
N PRO A 32 46.53 42.60 17.45
CA PRO A 32 46.03 43.83 18.09
C PRO A 32 45.75 45.02 17.17
N ALA A 33 45.03 46.00 17.74
CA ALA A 33 44.76 47.33 17.18
C ALA A 33 46.06 48.15 16.95
N ALA A 34 46.12 49.21 16.12
CA ALA A 34 45.21 50.35 16.05
C ALA A 34 45.59 51.35 14.93
N ILE A 35 44.87 52.50 14.90
CA ILE A 35 45.21 53.82 14.29
C ILE A 35 44.74 54.10 12.84
N ARG A 36 43.68 54.95 12.75
CA ARG A 36 43.44 56.15 11.88
C ARG A 36 43.72 56.06 10.35
N SER A 37 42.99 56.71 9.43
CA SER A 37 41.99 57.80 9.48
C SER A 37 41.22 57.99 8.15
N SER A 38 40.28 58.95 8.13
CA SER A 38 39.85 59.80 6.99
C SER A 38 38.94 59.25 5.87
N THR A 39 37.62 59.46 6.09
CA THR A 39 36.69 60.27 5.25
C THR A 39 36.28 59.85 3.81
N PRO A 40 35.11 60.30 3.31
CA PRO A 40 34.29 59.48 2.41
C PRO A 40 34.26 59.95 0.96
N THR A 41 33.85 59.05 0.05
CA THR A 41 33.22 59.45 -1.22
C THR A 41 32.23 58.35 -1.66
N SER A 42 30.97 58.72 -1.85
CA SER A 42 29.97 57.83 -2.46
C SER A 42 30.28 57.62 -3.94
N PRO A 43 29.92 56.45 -4.49
CA PRO A 43 28.99 56.52 -5.61
C PRO A 43 27.77 55.64 -5.40
N SER A 44 26.62 56.19 -5.79
CA SER A 44 25.38 55.42 -5.98
C SER A 44 25.58 54.41 -7.11
N GLY A 45 25.35 53.13 -6.84
CA GLY A 45 25.50 52.07 -7.84
C GLY A 45 24.74 50.80 -7.42
N GLU A 46 23.63 50.57 -8.10
CA GLU A 46 22.88 49.31 -8.22
C GLU A 46 22.83 48.37 -7.00
N LEU A 47 21.67 48.40 -6.32
CA LEU A 47 21.19 47.30 -5.50
C LEU A 47 21.00 46.05 -6.36
N SER A 48 22.08 45.30 -6.58
CA SER A 48 22.00 43.93 -7.08
C SER A 48 21.08 43.15 -6.16
N PRO A 49 19.97 42.56 -6.66
CA PRO A 49 19.16 41.70 -5.81
C PRO A 49 20.06 40.52 -5.41
N THR A 50 20.32 40.40 -4.11
CA THR A 50 20.94 39.20 -3.53
C THR A 50 19.92 38.08 -3.61
N SER A 51 19.74 37.55 -4.82
CA SER A 51 18.92 36.39 -5.12
C SER A 51 19.49 35.22 -4.33
N SER A 52 18.90 34.99 -3.17
CA SER A 52 19.24 33.90 -2.27
C SER A 52 19.32 32.61 -3.07
N ASP A 53 20.53 32.06 -3.17
CA ASP A 53 20.88 30.88 -3.97
C ASP A 53 20.34 29.61 -3.28
N ASN A 54 19.03 29.59 -3.10
CA ASN A 54 18.26 28.53 -2.49
C ASN A 54 18.21 27.39 -3.51
N GLY A 55 19.17 26.47 -3.40
CA GLY A 55 19.31 25.34 -4.31
C GLY A 55 17.98 24.62 -4.58
N PRO A 56 17.81 24.02 -5.76
CA PRO A 56 16.49 23.66 -6.33
C PRO A 56 15.66 22.74 -5.43
N LEU A 57 16.29 21.87 -4.63
CA LEU A 57 15.60 21.05 -3.62
C LEU A 57 14.84 21.87 -2.58
N THR A 58 15.35 23.04 -2.18
CA THR A 58 14.67 23.98 -1.27
C THR A 58 13.42 24.56 -1.92
N GLN A 59 13.49 24.92 -3.21
CA GLN A 59 12.32 25.41 -3.95
C GLN A 59 11.23 24.32 -4.08
N ILE A 60 11.62 23.08 -4.40
CA ILE A 60 10.69 21.94 -4.48
C ILE A 60 10.06 21.67 -3.09
N LEU A 61 10.85 21.76 -2.01
CA LEU A 61 10.35 21.59 -0.65
C LEU A 61 9.33 22.67 -0.26
N VAL A 62 9.55 23.93 -0.64
CA VAL A 62 8.58 25.02 -0.47
C VAL A 62 7.29 24.75 -1.23
N LEU A 63 7.36 24.26 -2.48
CA LEU A 63 6.18 23.87 -3.26
C LEU A 63 5.45 22.67 -2.61
N TYR A 64 6.16 21.66 -2.11
CA TYR A 64 5.58 20.54 -1.37
C TYR A 64 4.81 21.01 -0.12
N HIS A 65 5.37 21.92 0.68
CA HIS A 65 4.68 22.49 1.84
C HIS A 65 3.46 23.33 1.44
N LYS A 66 3.56 24.11 0.36
CA LYS A 66 2.43 24.89 -0.21
C LYS A 66 1.30 23.97 -0.71
N ALA A 67 1.63 22.88 -1.41
CA ALA A 67 0.67 21.86 -1.84
C ALA A 67 0.00 21.16 -0.64
N THR A 68 0.78 20.83 0.39
CA THR A 68 0.25 20.23 1.63
C THR A 68 -0.71 21.19 2.36
N SER A 69 -0.32 22.46 2.53
CA SER A 69 -1.15 23.47 3.18
C SER A 69 -2.47 23.72 2.43
N THR A 70 -2.40 23.90 1.10
CA THR A 70 -3.60 24.08 0.26
C THR A 70 -4.50 22.83 0.24
N PHE A 71 -3.94 21.63 0.33
CA PHE A 71 -4.72 20.39 0.47
C PHE A 71 -5.47 20.34 1.81
N LEU A 72 -4.81 20.69 2.92
CA LEU A 72 -5.43 20.76 4.25
C LEU A 72 -6.55 21.80 4.31
N LEU A 73 -6.40 22.92 3.59
CA LEU A 73 -7.45 23.94 3.39
C LEU A 73 -8.57 23.50 2.42
N ARG A 74 -8.60 22.22 2.00
CA ARG A 74 -9.55 21.62 1.05
C ARG A 74 -9.57 22.28 -0.34
N GLN A 75 -8.55 23.05 -0.71
CA GLN A 75 -8.43 23.67 -2.03
C GLN A 75 -7.86 22.69 -3.05
N LEU A 76 -8.56 21.57 -3.29
CA LEU A 76 -8.04 20.40 -4.01
C LEU A 76 -7.45 20.73 -5.39
N ALA A 77 -8.10 21.58 -6.18
CA ALA A 77 -7.61 21.98 -7.50
C ALA A 77 -6.30 22.79 -7.44
N SER A 78 -6.17 23.68 -6.44
CA SER A 78 -4.96 24.47 -6.19
C SER A 78 -3.84 23.55 -5.73
N ALA A 79 -4.08 22.74 -4.70
CA ALA A 79 -3.14 21.77 -4.15
C ALA A 79 -2.60 20.81 -5.20
N TYR A 80 -3.49 20.30 -6.07
CA TYR A 80 -3.10 19.42 -7.16
C TYR A 80 -2.15 20.13 -8.13
N SER A 81 -2.49 21.36 -8.55
CA SER A 81 -1.64 22.14 -9.47
C SER A 81 -0.25 22.45 -8.91
N VAL A 82 -0.16 22.79 -7.61
CA VAL A 82 1.13 23.03 -6.94
C VAL A 82 1.93 21.73 -6.75
N SER A 83 1.26 20.60 -6.45
CA SER A 83 1.92 19.30 -6.34
C SER A 83 2.49 18.82 -7.69
N LEU A 84 1.81 19.14 -8.79
CA LEU A 84 2.25 18.84 -10.14
C LEU A 84 3.45 19.71 -10.54
N GLU A 85 3.39 21.02 -10.27
CA GLU A 85 4.50 21.96 -10.49
C GLU A 85 5.77 21.50 -9.74
N ALA A 86 5.61 21.04 -8.49
CA ALA A 86 6.71 20.47 -7.71
C ALA A 86 7.28 19.18 -8.35
N LEU A 87 6.45 18.30 -8.91
CA LEU A 87 6.90 17.07 -9.59
C LEU A 87 7.65 17.39 -10.87
N GLU A 88 7.17 18.36 -11.64
CA GLU A 88 7.82 18.80 -12.89
C GLU A 88 9.14 19.50 -12.61
N LEU A 89 9.23 20.31 -11.54
CA LEU A 89 10.48 20.91 -11.09
C LEU A 89 11.47 19.85 -10.56
N LEU A 90 11.00 18.86 -9.81
CA LEU A 90 11.81 17.74 -9.32
C LEU A 90 12.39 16.90 -10.48
N SER A 91 11.56 16.59 -11.48
CA SER A 91 11.97 15.83 -12.67
C SER A 91 13.02 16.60 -13.50
N ARG A 92 12.81 17.90 -13.74
CA ARG A 92 13.81 18.77 -14.40
C ARG A 92 15.12 18.84 -13.61
N THR A 93 15.04 19.10 -12.30
CA THR A 93 16.22 19.14 -11.43
C THR A 93 17.01 17.83 -11.47
N ASN A 94 16.33 16.68 -11.57
CA ASN A 94 17.01 15.40 -11.72
C ASN A 94 17.71 15.25 -13.07
N GLN A 95 17.11 15.74 -14.16
CA GLN A 95 17.72 15.76 -15.49
C GLN A 95 18.93 16.70 -15.56
N ASP A 96 18.80 17.91 -15.01
CA ASP A 96 19.83 18.96 -15.06
C ASP A 96 21.07 18.63 -14.21
N TYR A 97 20.87 18.03 -13.02
CA TYR A 97 21.94 17.79 -12.05
C TYR A 97 22.29 16.31 -11.82
N GLY A 98 21.57 15.37 -12.46
CA GLY A 98 21.77 13.94 -12.27
C GLY A 98 21.64 13.50 -10.80
N LEU A 99 20.66 14.01 -10.05
CA LEU A 99 20.56 13.82 -8.60
C LEU A 99 20.47 12.34 -8.18
N ASP A 100 19.84 11.50 -9.01
CA ASP A 100 19.84 10.04 -8.87
C ASP A 100 21.25 9.40 -8.86
N HIS A 101 22.26 10.12 -9.34
CA HIS A 101 23.65 9.72 -9.50
C HIS A 101 24.63 10.63 -8.71
N SER A 102 24.11 11.54 -7.88
CA SER A 102 24.90 12.43 -7.04
C SER A 102 25.91 11.64 -6.18
N PRO A 103 27.21 11.99 -6.19
CA PRO A 103 28.21 11.32 -5.34
C PRO A 103 27.95 11.55 -3.84
N ASN A 104 27.22 12.62 -3.50
CA ASN A 104 26.77 12.84 -2.13
C ASN A 104 25.52 11.98 -1.83
N ILE A 105 25.73 10.94 -1.02
CA ILE A 105 24.70 10.00 -0.54
C ILE A 105 23.55 10.72 0.18
N SER A 106 23.84 11.79 0.92
CA SER A 106 22.83 12.56 1.66
C SER A 106 21.88 13.31 0.73
N THR A 107 22.44 13.95 -0.32
CA THR A 107 21.66 14.63 -1.37
C THR A 107 20.78 13.62 -2.11
N ARG A 108 21.36 12.50 -2.54
CA ARG A 108 20.66 11.40 -3.23
C ARG A 108 19.49 10.87 -2.39
N ARG A 109 19.74 10.56 -1.11
CA ARG A 109 18.70 10.10 -0.17
C ARG A 109 17.60 11.14 0.04
N SER A 110 17.97 12.41 0.17
CA SER A 110 17.02 13.51 0.37
C SER A 110 16.12 13.71 -0.85
N PHE A 111 16.68 13.59 -2.07
CA PHE A 111 15.93 13.59 -3.32
C PHE A 111 14.90 12.46 -3.37
N PHE A 112 15.30 11.20 -3.13
CA PHE A 112 14.37 10.06 -3.13
C PHE A 112 13.26 10.18 -2.09
N ILE A 113 13.57 10.65 -0.87
CA ILE A 113 12.55 10.88 0.17
C ILE A 113 11.56 11.99 -0.25
N LEU A 114 12.04 13.04 -0.90
CA LEU A 114 11.18 14.13 -1.40
C LEU A 114 10.29 13.64 -2.56
N LYS A 115 10.86 12.89 -3.51
CA LYS A 115 10.16 12.22 -4.62
C LYS A 115 9.02 11.32 -4.13
N GLN A 116 9.34 10.41 -3.20
CA GLN A 116 8.39 9.49 -2.55
C GLN A 116 7.24 10.27 -1.87
N LYS A 117 7.55 11.24 -1.00
CA LYS A 117 6.54 12.06 -0.31
C LYS A 117 5.64 12.84 -1.26
N LEU A 118 6.21 13.39 -2.33
CA LEU A 118 5.50 14.21 -3.28
C LEU A 118 4.54 13.37 -4.15
N TRP A 119 4.94 12.17 -4.55
CA TRP A 119 4.04 11.22 -5.22
C TRP A 119 2.91 10.71 -4.31
N ILE A 120 3.19 10.41 -3.04
CA ILE A 120 2.17 10.04 -2.04
C ILE A 120 1.14 11.17 -1.89
N LEU A 121 1.60 12.42 -1.76
CA LEU A 121 0.74 13.60 -1.68
C LEU A 121 -0.11 13.76 -2.96
N HIS A 122 0.52 13.67 -4.14
CA HIS A 122 -0.15 13.83 -5.43
C HIS A 122 -1.25 12.77 -5.66
N ALA A 123 -0.95 11.49 -5.40
CA ALA A 123 -1.92 10.40 -5.50
C ALA A 123 -3.08 10.56 -4.50
N THR A 124 -2.81 11.07 -3.29
CA THR A 124 -3.83 11.35 -2.28
C THR A 124 -4.76 12.49 -2.68
N ILE A 125 -4.21 13.61 -3.17
CA ILE A 125 -5.00 14.75 -3.69
C ILE A 125 -5.86 14.29 -4.87
N PHE A 126 -5.29 13.53 -5.80
CA PHE A 126 -5.99 12.99 -6.96
C PHE A 126 -7.17 12.07 -6.55
N GLY A 127 -6.98 11.21 -5.55
CA GLY A 127 -8.04 10.38 -5.00
C GLY A 127 -9.18 11.17 -4.36
N ALA A 128 -8.87 12.25 -3.66
CA ALA A 128 -9.89 13.17 -3.14
C ALA A 128 -10.70 13.82 -4.28
N MET A 129 -10.03 14.29 -5.35
CA MET A 129 -10.68 14.88 -6.52
C MET A 129 -11.58 13.90 -7.28
N LEU A 130 -11.17 12.63 -7.44
CA LEU A 130 -12.02 11.61 -8.07
C LEU A 130 -13.25 11.28 -7.21
N THR A 131 -13.09 11.27 -5.88
CA THR A 131 -14.20 11.04 -4.95
C THR A 131 -15.23 12.17 -5.02
N ASP A 132 -14.78 13.43 -5.04
CA ASP A 132 -15.66 14.61 -5.16
C ASP A 132 -16.39 14.68 -6.52
N ARG A 133 -15.75 14.19 -7.60
CA ARG A 133 -16.43 13.99 -8.89
C ARG A 133 -17.56 12.96 -8.79
N SER A 134 -17.36 11.88 -8.04
CA SER A 134 -18.33 10.78 -7.94
C SER A 134 -19.59 11.18 -7.15
N THR A 135 -19.44 12.03 -6.12
CA THR A 135 -20.55 12.57 -5.34
C THR A 135 -21.33 13.61 -6.14
N ALA A 136 -20.63 14.51 -6.85
CA ALA A 136 -21.27 15.53 -7.69
C ALA A 136 -22.10 14.95 -8.85
N ALA A 137 -21.69 13.82 -9.44
CA ALA A 137 -22.46 13.16 -10.50
C ALA A 137 -23.76 12.50 -9.97
N ALA A 138 -23.76 12.05 -8.71
CA ALA A 138 -24.94 11.42 -8.10
C ALA A 138 -26.05 12.44 -7.78
N THR A 139 -25.70 13.67 -7.40
CA THR A 139 -26.68 14.71 -7.08
C THR A 139 -27.38 15.27 -8.31
N GLU A 140 -26.66 15.49 -9.42
CA GLU A 140 -27.23 15.99 -10.69
C GLU A 140 -28.34 15.08 -11.24
N THR A 141 -28.22 13.76 -11.07
CA THR A 141 -29.21 12.80 -11.58
C THR A 141 -30.54 12.86 -10.80
N THR A 142 -30.56 13.47 -9.61
CA THR A 142 -31.74 13.50 -8.72
C THR A 142 -32.38 14.89 -8.64
N ALA A 143 -31.62 15.97 -8.79
CA ALA A 143 -32.08 17.34 -8.62
C ALA A 143 -32.26 18.08 -9.96
N GLY A 144 -33.34 17.79 -10.67
CA GLY A 144 -33.69 18.51 -11.89
C GLY A 144 -34.02 19.98 -11.64
N GLY A 145 -33.15 20.89 -12.11
CA GLY A 145 -33.50 22.30 -12.36
C GLY A 145 -33.01 23.38 -11.38
N ALA A 146 -32.34 23.03 -10.26
CA ALA A 146 -31.88 24.04 -9.30
C ALA A 146 -30.51 24.64 -9.69
N LEU A 147 -30.53 25.79 -10.36
CA LEU A 147 -29.37 26.57 -10.79
C LEU A 147 -28.55 27.09 -9.58
N SER A 148 -27.36 26.55 -9.30
CA SER A 148 -26.49 27.10 -8.23
C SER A 148 -24.98 26.91 -8.42
N THR A 149 -24.28 28.05 -8.52
CA THR A 149 -22.95 28.45 -8.01
C THR A 149 -21.70 27.55 -8.12
N THR A 150 -21.79 26.26 -8.50
CA THR A 150 -20.68 25.29 -8.48
C THR A 150 -19.83 25.26 -9.76
N SER A 151 -20.12 26.11 -10.76
CA SER A 151 -19.42 26.08 -12.06
C SER A 151 -17.94 26.47 -11.98
N THR A 152 -17.57 27.39 -11.09
CA THR A 152 -16.19 27.89 -10.95
C THR A 152 -15.20 26.79 -10.52
N ALA A 153 -15.61 25.95 -9.56
CA ALA A 153 -14.79 24.82 -9.11
C ALA A 153 -14.58 23.80 -10.24
N ARG A 154 -15.63 23.50 -11.02
CA ARG A 154 -15.54 22.58 -12.18
C ARG A 154 -14.61 23.11 -13.27
N SER A 155 -14.65 24.41 -13.56
CA SER A 155 -13.79 25.05 -14.56
C SER A 155 -12.30 24.91 -14.22
N LEU A 156 -11.92 25.15 -12.96
CA LEU A 156 -10.53 25.01 -12.49
C LEU A 156 -10.03 23.56 -12.58
N VAL A 157 -10.84 22.58 -12.15
CA VAL A 157 -10.53 21.15 -12.32
C VAL A 157 -10.36 20.79 -13.80
N HIS A 158 -11.12 21.43 -14.69
CA HIS A 158 -11.02 21.22 -16.13
C HIS A 158 -9.71 21.72 -16.75
N GLY A 159 -9.28 22.94 -16.41
CA GLY A 159 -8.01 23.50 -16.89
C GLY A 159 -6.81 22.72 -16.39
N VAL A 160 -6.86 22.26 -15.14
CA VAL A 160 -5.85 21.38 -14.53
C VAL A 160 -5.78 20.02 -15.24
N ARG A 161 -6.93 19.37 -15.51
CA ARG A 161 -6.98 18.09 -16.25
C ARG A 161 -6.35 18.19 -17.64
N LYS A 162 -6.62 19.28 -18.38
CA LYS A 162 -6.10 19.46 -19.74
C LYS A 162 -4.58 19.43 -19.79
N ARG A 163 -3.90 19.98 -18.78
CA ARG A 163 -2.42 20.02 -18.69
C ARG A 163 -1.77 18.67 -18.37
N VAL A 164 -2.38 17.84 -17.51
CA VAL A 164 -1.71 16.62 -17.02
C VAL A 164 -1.76 15.44 -18.00
N SER A 165 -2.85 15.29 -18.74
CA SER A 165 -3.18 14.02 -19.40
C SER A 165 -3.75 14.19 -20.81
N GLY A 166 -3.94 15.43 -21.29
CA GLY A 166 -4.72 15.72 -22.51
C GLY A 166 -6.17 15.24 -22.42
N SER A 167 -6.60 14.83 -21.22
CA SER A 167 -7.80 14.06 -20.96
C SER A 167 -9.06 14.90 -21.06
N THR A 168 -10.07 14.37 -21.74
CA THR A 168 -11.34 15.09 -21.93
C THR A 168 -12.20 15.02 -20.67
N ALA A 169 -13.30 15.79 -20.61
CA ALA A 169 -14.31 15.67 -19.55
C ALA A 169 -14.82 14.23 -19.39
N LYS A 170 -14.95 13.52 -20.51
CA LYS A 170 -15.66 12.25 -20.66
C LYS A 170 -14.83 11.03 -20.26
N ASP A 171 -13.55 11.21 -19.95
CA ASP A 171 -12.65 10.11 -19.61
C ASP A 171 -13.08 9.42 -18.31
N SER A 172 -13.04 8.07 -18.36
CA SER A 172 -13.40 7.19 -17.25
C SER A 172 -12.41 7.34 -16.08
N PRO A 173 -12.84 7.13 -14.82
CA PRO A 173 -11.93 7.14 -13.68
C PRO A 173 -10.82 6.09 -13.82
N GLU A 174 -11.10 4.96 -14.47
CA GLU A 174 -10.13 3.91 -14.78
C GLU A 174 -8.99 4.42 -15.68
N LYS A 175 -9.32 5.11 -16.78
CA LYS A 175 -8.31 5.70 -17.67
C LYS A 175 -7.45 6.71 -16.91
N LEU A 176 -8.08 7.60 -16.14
CA LEU A 176 -7.40 8.62 -15.35
C LEU A 176 -6.43 8.02 -14.32
N VAL A 177 -6.82 6.95 -13.60
CA VAL A 177 -5.95 6.24 -12.67
C VAL A 177 -4.82 5.49 -13.40
N LYS A 178 -5.10 4.90 -14.56
CA LYS A 178 -4.09 4.22 -15.39
C LYS A 178 -3.05 5.19 -15.99
N ASP A 179 -3.46 6.38 -16.38
CA ASP A 179 -2.57 7.43 -16.87
C ASP A 179 -1.72 8.02 -15.73
N LEU A 180 -2.27 8.14 -14.51
CA LEU A 180 -1.48 8.47 -13.31
C LEU A 180 -0.45 7.36 -12.98
N TRP A 181 -0.85 6.08 -13.03
CA TRP A 181 0.08 4.96 -12.82
C TRP A 181 1.25 5.01 -13.80
N ARG A 182 0.96 5.20 -15.09
CA ARG A 182 1.99 5.34 -16.13
C ARG A 182 3.00 6.43 -15.80
N ARG A 183 2.54 7.61 -15.36
CA ARG A 183 3.42 8.75 -15.04
C ARG A 183 4.28 8.48 -13.79
N ILE A 184 3.76 7.73 -12.81
CA ILE A 184 4.55 7.26 -11.66
C ILE A 184 5.65 6.30 -12.15
N VAL A 185 5.29 5.27 -12.91
CA VAL A 185 6.23 4.27 -13.43
C VAL A 185 7.31 4.91 -14.31
N GLU A 186 6.94 5.83 -15.19
CA GLU A 186 7.87 6.60 -16.03
C GLU A 186 8.88 7.41 -15.20
N ASP A 187 8.43 8.12 -14.16
CA ASP A 187 9.30 8.87 -13.25
C ASP A 187 10.20 7.96 -12.38
N TYR A 188 9.80 6.70 -12.17
CA TYR A 188 10.60 5.66 -11.49
C TYR A 188 11.47 4.81 -12.45
N GLY A 189 11.64 5.22 -13.71
CA GLY A 189 12.57 4.56 -14.66
C GLY A 189 11.90 3.59 -15.64
N GLY A 190 10.58 3.50 -15.65
CA GLY A 190 9.80 2.72 -16.63
C GLY A 190 9.50 1.28 -16.23
N LEU A 191 10.10 0.76 -15.15
CA LEU A 191 9.81 -0.56 -14.60
C LEU A 191 8.84 -0.44 -13.41
N GLU A 192 7.81 -1.30 -13.38
CA GLU A 192 6.75 -1.18 -12.38
C GLU A 192 7.25 -1.53 -10.95
N GLY A 193 8.15 -2.50 -10.81
CA GLY A 193 8.73 -2.92 -9.53
C GLY A 193 9.82 -2.00 -8.97
N ASP A 194 10.28 -0.99 -9.72
CA ASP A 194 11.19 0.05 -9.22
C ASP A 194 10.42 1.16 -8.45
N VAL A 195 9.09 1.20 -8.55
CA VAL A 195 8.24 2.12 -7.79
C VAL A 195 8.37 1.84 -6.30
N ASP A 196 8.53 2.90 -5.49
CA ASP A 196 8.68 2.72 -4.04
C ASP A 196 7.40 2.15 -3.39
N GLY A 197 7.55 1.13 -2.54
CA GLY A 197 6.43 0.48 -1.85
C GLY A 197 5.56 1.43 -1.01
N GLN A 198 6.12 2.54 -0.49
CA GLN A 198 5.34 3.60 0.19
C GLN A 198 4.47 4.42 -0.77
N VAL A 199 4.82 4.51 -2.05
CA VAL A 199 3.98 5.13 -3.10
C VAL A 199 2.93 4.14 -3.57
N MET A 200 3.30 2.86 -3.69
CA MET A 200 2.41 1.79 -4.15
C MET A 200 1.22 1.57 -3.19
N VAL A 201 1.43 1.59 -1.87
CA VAL A 201 0.35 1.36 -0.89
C VAL A 201 -0.80 2.40 -0.99
N PRO A 202 -0.56 3.74 -0.99
CA PRO A 202 -1.58 4.75 -1.27
C PRO A 202 -2.19 4.63 -2.67
N PHE A 203 -1.43 4.21 -3.68
CA PHE A 203 -1.93 4.04 -5.04
C PHE A 203 -2.93 2.86 -5.16
N VAL A 204 -2.66 1.75 -4.48
CA VAL A 204 -3.61 0.63 -4.38
C VAL A 204 -4.84 1.03 -3.57
N LEU A 205 -4.67 1.81 -2.50
CA LEU A 205 -5.79 2.35 -1.72
C LEU A 205 -6.67 3.31 -2.55
N LEU A 206 -6.06 4.12 -3.43
CA LEU A 206 -6.77 4.92 -4.45
C LEU A 206 -7.63 4.02 -5.35
N CYS A 207 -7.08 2.92 -5.88
CA CYS A 207 -7.82 1.97 -6.71
C CYS A 207 -9.01 1.35 -5.96
N ILE A 208 -8.80 0.93 -4.70
CA ILE A 208 -9.83 0.37 -3.81
C ILE A 208 -10.95 1.39 -3.55
N ASN A 209 -10.59 2.64 -3.23
CA ASN A 209 -11.56 3.72 -2.95
C ASN A 209 -12.41 4.07 -4.18
N GLN A 210 -11.82 4.03 -5.38
CA GLN A 210 -12.52 4.22 -6.65
C GLN A 210 -13.25 2.96 -7.15
N LYS A 211 -13.23 1.86 -6.38
CA LYS A 211 -13.81 0.54 -6.73
C LYS A 211 -13.22 -0.10 -8.00
N LEU A 212 -12.01 0.31 -8.39
CA LEU A 212 -11.28 -0.16 -9.57
C LEU A 212 -10.47 -1.43 -9.25
N PHE A 213 -11.13 -2.46 -8.71
CA PHE A 213 -10.47 -3.65 -8.19
C PHE A 213 -9.68 -4.42 -9.27
N ALA A 214 -10.23 -4.55 -10.48
CA ALA A 214 -9.54 -5.23 -11.59
C ALA A 214 -8.25 -4.51 -12.02
N LEU A 215 -8.28 -3.17 -12.12
CA LEU A 215 -7.10 -2.36 -12.41
C LEU A 215 -6.07 -2.44 -11.26
N GLY A 216 -6.53 -2.35 -10.02
CA GLY A 216 -5.68 -2.55 -8.83
C GLY A 216 -5.02 -3.93 -8.82
N ARG A 217 -5.73 -4.98 -9.25
CA ARG A 217 -5.18 -6.33 -9.38
C ARG A 217 -4.06 -6.37 -10.42
N GLN A 218 -4.33 -5.87 -11.63
CA GLN A 218 -3.35 -5.81 -12.71
C GLN A 218 -2.07 -5.07 -12.28
N ILE A 219 -2.22 -3.92 -11.62
CA ILE A 219 -1.11 -3.06 -11.19
C ILE A 219 -0.29 -3.74 -10.08
N VAL A 220 -0.94 -4.39 -9.09
CA VAL A 220 -0.21 -5.13 -8.05
C VAL A 220 0.48 -6.38 -8.60
N GLU A 221 -0.18 -7.17 -9.45
CA GLU A 221 0.45 -8.35 -10.08
C GLU A 221 1.68 -7.98 -10.90
N ALA A 222 1.62 -6.86 -11.64
CA ALA A 222 2.70 -6.45 -12.53
C ALA A 222 3.86 -5.79 -11.76
N TYR A 223 3.56 -5.01 -10.71
CA TYR A 223 4.53 -4.59 -9.70
C TYR A 223 5.26 -5.79 -9.09
N LEU A 224 4.52 -6.75 -8.50
CA LEU A 224 5.10 -7.91 -7.83
C LEU A 224 5.93 -8.80 -8.77
N ALA A 225 5.53 -8.90 -10.04
CA ALA A 225 6.24 -9.66 -11.07
C ALA A 225 7.49 -8.96 -11.63
N THR A 226 7.75 -7.69 -11.26
CA THR A 226 8.90 -6.91 -11.72
C THR A 226 9.76 -6.36 -10.57
N ILE A 227 9.54 -6.81 -9.33
CA ILE A 227 10.40 -6.48 -8.19
C ILE A 227 11.85 -6.88 -8.50
N PRO A 228 12.84 -5.99 -8.34
CA PRO A 228 14.25 -6.32 -8.52
C PRO A 228 14.73 -7.42 -7.56
N GLU A 229 15.51 -8.38 -8.07
CA GLU A 229 16.03 -9.51 -7.29
C GLU A 229 16.76 -9.08 -6.01
N GLY A 230 17.54 -7.98 -6.07
CA GLY A 230 18.20 -7.43 -4.88
C GLY A 230 17.21 -6.99 -3.79
N MET A 231 16.04 -6.44 -4.18
CA MET A 231 14.98 -6.09 -3.23
C MET A 231 14.34 -7.36 -2.63
N LEU A 232 14.19 -8.42 -3.42
CA LEU A 232 13.67 -9.71 -2.96
C LEU A 232 14.62 -10.35 -1.92
N ILE A 233 15.92 -10.36 -2.17
CA ILE A 233 16.94 -10.85 -1.23
C ILE A 233 16.90 -10.04 0.08
N HIS A 234 16.77 -8.72 0.01
CA HIS A 234 16.61 -7.87 1.20
C HIS A 234 15.31 -8.18 1.97
N LEU A 235 14.20 -8.43 1.26
CA LEU A 235 12.92 -8.82 1.84
C LEU A 235 12.98 -10.18 2.55
N GLU A 236 13.60 -11.20 1.94
CA GLU A 236 13.77 -12.53 2.55
C GLU A 236 14.73 -12.50 3.75
N THR A 237 15.75 -11.64 3.69
CA THR A 237 16.65 -11.37 4.83
C THR A 237 15.88 -10.70 5.98
N ALA A 238 15.10 -9.64 5.70
CA ALA A 238 14.28 -8.93 6.68
C ALA A 238 13.15 -9.82 7.27
N ALA A 239 12.66 -10.80 6.51
CA ALA A 239 11.70 -11.80 6.98
C ALA A 239 12.30 -12.84 7.96
N GLY A 240 13.63 -12.82 8.16
CA GLY A 240 14.33 -13.80 9.02
C GLY A 240 14.45 -15.19 8.39
N VAL A 241 14.27 -15.31 7.07
CA VAL A 241 14.41 -16.58 6.33
C VAL A 241 15.89 -16.89 6.08
N ALA A 242 16.75 -15.87 5.98
CA ALA A 242 18.19 -16.03 5.95
C ALA A 242 18.79 -16.13 7.37
N LEU A 243 19.57 -17.18 7.63
CA LEU A 243 20.17 -17.55 8.93
C LEU A 243 21.28 -16.60 9.46
N ALA A 244 21.35 -15.35 8.99
CA ALA A 244 22.36 -14.40 9.45
C ALA A 244 22.01 -13.86 10.86
N PRO A 245 22.91 -13.93 11.85
CA PRO A 245 22.65 -13.42 13.19
C PRO A 245 22.59 -11.89 13.17
N ALA A 246 21.37 -11.33 13.25
CA ALA A 246 21.16 -9.89 13.30
C ALA A 246 21.85 -9.28 14.53
N GLY A 247 22.72 -8.29 14.30
CA GLY A 247 23.41 -7.59 15.37
C GLY A 247 22.44 -6.84 16.31
N PRO A 248 22.70 -6.81 17.63
CA PRO A 248 21.81 -6.17 18.59
C PRO A 248 21.85 -4.64 18.44
N GLY A 249 20.86 -4.08 17.73
CA GLY A 249 20.74 -2.63 17.54
C GLY A 249 19.64 -2.18 16.57
N SER A 250 19.26 -3.02 15.60
CA SER A 250 18.24 -2.67 14.60
C SER A 250 16.80 -2.97 15.08
N ASN A 251 16.33 -2.26 16.10
CA ASN A 251 14.93 -2.34 16.56
C ASN A 251 13.93 -1.57 15.66
N GLY A 252 14.40 -0.97 14.56
CA GLY A 252 13.51 -0.43 13.52
C GLY A 252 13.04 -1.58 12.63
N LYS A 253 11.75 -1.94 12.71
CA LYS A 253 11.14 -2.87 11.75
C LYS A 253 11.36 -2.32 10.34
N ASP A 254 11.98 -3.11 9.45
CA ASP A 254 12.36 -2.64 8.12
C ASP A 254 11.17 -2.03 7.39
N SER A 255 11.30 -0.75 7.02
CA SER A 255 10.19 -0.01 6.38
C SER A 255 9.77 -0.70 5.10
N LEU A 256 10.73 -1.18 4.31
CA LEU A 256 10.53 -1.90 3.06
C LEU A 256 9.66 -3.16 3.27
N MET A 257 10.03 -4.01 4.23
CA MET A 257 9.25 -5.19 4.63
C MET A 257 7.84 -4.82 5.11
N THR A 258 7.72 -3.77 5.92
CA THR A 258 6.43 -3.27 6.41
C THR A 258 5.52 -2.79 5.26
N ASN A 259 6.08 -2.12 4.25
CA ASN A 259 5.34 -1.69 3.06
C ASN A 259 4.90 -2.88 2.20
N TYR A 260 5.77 -3.88 2.06
CA TYR A 260 5.46 -5.12 1.33
C TYR A 260 4.33 -5.92 2.01
N GLU A 261 4.43 -6.15 3.32
CA GLU A 261 3.36 -6.77 4.12
C GLU A 261 2.04 -6.00 3.94
N ARG A 262 2.09 -4.67 3.99
CA ARG A 262 0.90 -3.82 3.82
C ARG A 262 0.31 -3.87 2.41
N LEU A 263 1.16 -3.96 1.38
CA LEU A 263 0.75 -4.12 -0.01
C LEU A 263 0.04 -5.47 -0.24
N VAL A 264 0.62 -6.56 0.28
CA VAL A 264 0.04 -7.90 0.19
C VAL A 264 -1.25 -8.01 1.01
N GLU A 265 -1.33 -7.37 2.19
CA GLU A 265 -2.57 -7.24 2.96
C GLU A 265 -3.68 -6.59 2.13
N LEU A 266 -3.41 -5.42 1.54
CA LEU A 266 -4.37 -4.71 0.67
C LEU A 266 -4.79 -5.57 -0.53
N TYR A 267 -3.84 -6.25 -1.16
CA TYR A 267 -4.09 -7.12 -2.30
C TYR A 267 -5.04 -8.27 -1.97
N LEU A 268 -4.72 -9.07 -0.94
CA LEU A 268 -5.51 -10.23 -0.54
C LEU A 268 -6.88 -9.82 0.01
N ILE A 269 -6.91 -8.88 0.96
CA ILE A 269 -8.11 -8.56 1.77
C ILE A 269 -9.05 -7.58 1.05
N HIS A 270 -8.53 -6.68 0.22
CA HIS A 270 -9.32 -5.60 -0.38
C HIS A 270 -9.43 -5.68 -1.91
N VAL A 271 -8.51 -6.35 -2.62
CA VAL A 271 -8.60 -6.53 -4.08
C VAL A 271 -9.20 -7.89 -4.42
N LEU A 272 -8.50 -9.00 -4.12
CA LEU A 272 -8.95 -10.35 -4.50
C LEU A 272 -10.28 -10.75 -3.84
N ALA A 273 -10.43 -10.48 -2.53
CA ALA A 273 -11.69 -10.72 -1.81
C ALA A 273 -12.89 -9.87 -2.32
N LYS A 274 -12.65 -8.79 -3.09
CA LYS A 274 -13.70 -8.00 -3.74
C LYS A 274 -14.02 -8.47 -5.16
N LEU A 275 -13.06 -9.07 -5.84
CA LEU A 275 -13.25 -9.77 -7.12
C LEU A 275 -13.88 -11.16 -6.92
N GLY A 276 -13.78 -11.73 -5.72
CA GLY A 276 -14.29 -13.07 -5.40
C GLY A 276 -13.31 -14.20 -5.75
N GLU A 277 -12.03 -13.87 -5.97
CA GLU A 277 -10.98 -14.79 -6.41
C GLU A 277 -10.29 -15.45 -5.21
N TRP A 278 -11.08 -16.17 -4.40
CA TRP A 278 -10.66 -16.75 -3.12
C TRP A 278 -9.58 -17.82 -3.26
N ASP A 279 -9.73 -18.71 -4.25
CA ASP A 279 -8.78 -19.80 -4.50
C ASP A 279 -7.41 -19.24 -4.91
N TYR A 280 -7.41 -18.26 -5.82
CA TYR A 280 -6.20 -17.55 -6.24
C TYR A 280 -5.53 -16.77 -5.09
N ALA A 281 -6.32 -16.19 -4.17
CA ALA A 281 -5.79 -15.56 -2.96
C ALA A 281 -5.11 -16.58 -2.02
N ALA A 282 -5.66 -17.79 -1.91
CA ALA A 282 -5.06 -18.88 -1.11
C ALA A 282 -3.78 -19.43 -1.77
N GLU A 283 -3.79 -19.68 -3.08
CA GLU A 283 -2.61 -20.07 -3.86
C GLU A 283 -1.48 -19.04 -3.74
N PHE A 284 -1.78 -17.76 -3.98
CA PHE A 284 -0.79 -16.68 -3.85
C PHE A 284 -0.16 -16.67 -2.44
N LEU A 285 -0.98 -16.82 -1.39
CA LEU A 285 -0.51 -16.83 -0.01
C LEU A 285 0.36 -18.06 0.32
N GLN A 286 0.09 -19.21 -0.31
CA GLN A 286 0.88 -20.43 -0.18
C GLN A 286 2.25 -20.29 -0.86
N TYR A 287 2.30 -19.74 -2.07
CA TYR A 287 3.53 -19.64 -2.88
C TYR A 287 4.44 -18.45 -2.52
N ASN A 288 3.95 -17.43 -1.82
CA ASN A 288 4.74 -16.25 -1.45
C ASN A 288 5.88 -16.62 -0.48
N SER A 289 7.16 -16.59 -0.90
CA SER A 289 8.31 -16.91 -0.02
C SER A 289 8.52 -15.87 1.08
N VAL A 290 8.39 -14.59 0.74
CA VAL A 290 8.71 -13.41 1.56
C VAL A 290 7.87 -13.32 2.84
N LEU A 291 6.58 -13.65 2.79
CA LEU A 291 5.71 -13.54 3.97
C LEU A 291 6.06 -14.58 5.05
N SER A 292 6.27 -14.08 6.27
CA SER A 292 6.42 -14.89 7.48
C SER A 292 5.21 -15.81 7.71
N GLU A 293 5.45 -17.01 8.24
CA GLU A 293 4.40 -18.00 8.47
C GLU A 293 3.29 -17.50 9.39
N THR A 294 3.62 -16.65 10.36
CA THR A 294 2.68 -16.04 11.30
C THR A 294 1.73 -15.09 10.57
N SER A 295 2.25 -14.27 9.65
CA SER A 295 1.45 -13.43 8.75
C SER A 295 0.60 -14.28 7.80
N LYS A 296 1.15 -15.34 7.18
CA LYS A 296 0.39 -16.29 6.35
C LYS A 296 -0.79 -16.93 7.09
N LYS A 297 -0.54 -17.49 8.28
CA LYS A 297 -1.58 -18.08 9.15
C LYS A 297 -2.63 -17.06 9.60
N THR A 298 -2.27 -15.77 9.68
CA THR A 298 -3.20 -14.68 10.01
C THR A 298 -4.06 -14.29 8.82
N TYR A 299 -3.46 -14.08 7.64
CA TYR A 299 -4.20 -13.72 6.42
C TYR A 299 -5.13 -14.85 5.94
N SER A 300 -4.72 -16.11 6.03
CA SER A 300 -5.59 -17.27 5.75
C SER A 300 -6.86 -17.24 6.63
N LYS A 301 -6.71 -17.07 7.95
CA LYS A 301 -7.86 -16.95 8.87
C LYS A 301 -8.76 -15.74 8.57
N ILE A 302 -8.22 -14.65 8.02
CA ILE A 302 -9.00 -13.47 7.63
C ILE A 302 -9.75 -13.75 6.32
N LEU A 303 -9.09 -14.36 5.33
CA LEU A 303 -9.70 -14.78 4.06
C LEU A 303 -10.86 -15.76 4.31
N ASP A 304 -10.69 -16.78 5.15
CA ASP A 304 -11.74 -17.74 5.50
C ASP A 304 -12.97 -17.04 6.11
N LYS A 305 -12.75 -16.10 7.03
CA LYS A 305 -13.83 -15.30 7.65
C LYS A 305 -14.54 -14.42 6.63
N LEU A 306 -13.81 -13.83 5.68
CA LEU A 306 -14.37 -12.99 4.61
C LEU A 306 -15.14 -13.83 3.59
N HIS A 307 -14.62 -14.98 3.19
CA HIS A 307 -15.27 -15.94 2.30
C HIS A 307 -16.57 -16.45 2.95
N GLN A 308 -16.52 -16.92 4.21
CA GLN A 308 -17.71 -17.33 4.95
C GLN A 308 -18.74 -16.19 5.08
N ARG A 309 -18.29 -14.94 5.28
CA ARG A 309 -19.17 -13.76 5.29
C ARG A 309 -19.78 -13.46 3.92
N SER A 310 -19.06 -13.74 2.83
CA SER A 310 -19.54 -13.56 1.46
C SER A 310 -20.60 -14.61 1.08
N LEU A 311 -20.45 -15.85 1.56
CA LEU A 311 -21.41 -16.94 1.33
C LEU A 311 -22.71 -16.82 2.14
N ARG A 312 -22.68 -16.11 3.29
CA ARG A 312 -23.89 -15.89 4.09
C ARG A 312 -24.92 -15.09 3.26
N PRO A 313 -26.11 -15.63 2.98
CA PRO A 313 -27.11 -14.91 2.20
C PRO A 313 -27.45 -13.61 2.91
N LYS A 314 -27.35 -12.49 2.18
CA LYS A 314 -27.80 -11.19 2.67
C LYS A 314 -29.31 -11.29 2.91
N LYS A 315 -29.71 -11.59 4.16
CA LYS A 315 -31.11 -11.55 4.59
C LYS A 315 -31.65 -10.18 4.20
N LYS A 316 -32.49 -10.15 3.16
CA LYS A 316 -33.26 -8.95 2.82
C LYS A 316 -34.13 -8.67 4.03
N THR A 317 -33.76 -7.67 4.83
CA THR A 317 -34.65 -7.07 5.80
C THR A 317 -35.78 -6.43 5.01
N VAL A 318 -36.84 -7.22 4.82
CA VAL A 318 -38.11 -6.73 4.31
C VAL A 318 -38.63 -5.73 5.33
N SER A 319 -38.45 -4.45 5.03
CA SER A 319 -39.07 -3.36 5.77
C SER A 319 -40.58 -3.43 5.51
N THR A 320 -41.28 -4.25 6.29
CA THR A 320 -42.74 -4.24 6.35
C THR A 320 -43.16 -2.83 6.74
N LYS A 321 -43.69 -2.07 5.77
CA LYS A 321 -44.38 -0.81 6.05
C LYS A 321 -45.58 -1.15 6.92
N GLN A 322 -45.48 -0.93 8.23
CA GLN A 322 -46.65 -0.82 9.08
C GLN A 322 -47.38 0.46 8.68
N GLN A 323 -48.40 0.28 7.85
CA GLN A 323 -49.40 1.29 7.54
C GLN A 323 -50.30 1.44 8.77
N PRO A 324 -50.36 2.61 9.43
CA PRO A 324 -51.25 2.78 10.58
C PRO A 324 -52.69 2.84 10.10
N SER A 325 -53.45 1.77 10.35
CA SER A 325 -54.90 1.75 10.18
C SER A 325 -55.54 2.57 11.30
N SER A 326 -56.22 3.65 10.93
CA SER A 326 -57.02 4.47 11.84
C SER A 326 -58.19 3.67 12.43
N LEU A 327 -58.48 3.94 13.70
CA LEU A 327 -59.60 3.38 14.45
C LEU A 327 -60.94 3.90 13.91
N ASP A 328 -61.95 3.02 13.79
CA ASP A 328 -63.35 3.43 14.01
C ASP A 328 -64.24 2.29 14.55
N SER A 329 -65.07 2.69 15.52
CA SER A 329 -66.27 2.10 16.16
C SER A 329 -66.78 0.68 15.88
N SER A 330 -66.93 -0.13 16.94
CA SER A 330 -68.24 -0.45 17.59
C SER A 330 -68.24 -1.75 18.43
N PRO A 331 -68.82 -1.78 19.64
CA PRO A 331 -68.98 -3.00 20.43
C PRO A 331 -70.40 -3.60 20.31
N LYS A 332 -70.54 -4.93 20.27
CA LYS A 332 -71.81 -5.60 20.61
C LYS A 332 -71.59 -6.98 21.25
N SER A 333 -72.37 -7.23 22.29
CA SER A 333 -72.28 -8.35 23.24
C SER A 333 -73.06 -9.59 22.81
N SER A 334 -72.55 -10.78 23.15
CA SER A 334 -73.38 -11.92 23.62
C SER A 334 -72.51 -12.97 24.30
N ALA A 335 -72.95 -13.44 25.47
CA ALA A 335 -72.33 -14.52 26.23
C ALA A 335 -72.69 -15.91 25.66
N THR A 336 -71.99 -16.97 26.10
CA THR A 336 -72.59 -18.19 26.67
C THR A 336 -71.53 -18.99 27.44
N SER A 337 -71.94 -19.62 28.54
CA SER A 337 -71.14 -20.32 29.56
C SER A 337 -70.97 -21.83 29.31
N SER A 338 -70.06 -22.46 30.10
CA SER A 338 -69.97 -23.87 30.58
C SER A 338 -68.55 -24.44 30.43
N ALA A 339 -67.98 -25.31 31.27
CA ALA A 339 -68.25 -25.82 32.64
C ALA A 339 -66.96 -26.59 33.12
N PRO A 340 -66.81 -27.03 34.40
CA PRO A 340 -65.49 -27.29 35.02
C PRO A 340 -65.17 -28.75 35.44
N SER A 341 -63.91 -28.99 35.85
CA SER A 341 -63.39 -29.99 36.83
C SER A 341 -61.86 -29.78 36.96
N MET A 342 -61.17 -29.61 38.10
CA MET A 342 -61.16 -30.14 39.48
C MET A 342 -59.96 -31.09 39.74
N ALA A 343 -59.28 -30.87 40.89
CA ALA A 343 -58.33 -31.76 41.60
C ALA A 343 -56.97 -32.10 40.93
N SER A 344 -55.82 -32.22 41.64
CA SER A 344 -55.45 -31.94 43.06
C SER A 344 -53.91 -31.95 43.28
N THR A 345 -53.46 -31.35 44.40
CA THR A 345 -52.23 -31.69 45.21
C THR A 345 -50.85 -31.77 44.51
N SER A 346 -49.97 -30.75 44.64
CA SER A 346 -48.82 -30.67 45.59
C SER A 346 -47.58 -31.51 45.15
N VAL A 347 -46.32 -31.35 45.60
CA VAL A 347 -45.57 -30.56 46.64
C VAL A 347 -44.19 -30.16 46.02
N SER A 348 -43.25 -29.36 46.56
CA SER A 348 -43.04 -28.69 47.86
C SER A 348 -42.10 -27.46 47.75
N SER A 349 -41.80 -26.82 48.89
CA SER A 349 -40.72 -25.83 49.16
C SER A 349 -39.51 -26.54 49.87
N PRO A 350 -38.37 -25.91 50.32
CA PRO A 350 -38.15 -24.46 50.59
C PRO A 350 -36.73 -23.81 50.45
N THR A 351 -36.72 -22.47 50.43
CA THR A 351 -35.73 -21.51 51.06
C THR A 351 -34.23 -21.53 50.63
N LEU A 352 -33.39 -20.50 50.80
CA LEU A 352 -33.32 -19.27 51.65
C LEU A 352 -32.83 -18.06 50.79
N SER A 353 -33.38 -16.83 50.91
CA SER A 353 -32.89 -15.65 51.69
C SER A 353 -31.57 -15.01 51.16
N SER A 354 -31.32 -13.69 51.08
CA SER A 354 -31.95 -12.41 51.55
C SER A 354 -31.64 -11.29 50.52
N ALA A 355 -32.40 -10.19 50.31
CA ALA A 355 -32.54 -8.95 51.13
C ALA A 355 -31.17 -8.41 51.67
N SER A 356 -30.76 -7.13 51.67
CA SER A 356 -31.36 -5.78 51.44
C SER A 356 -30.21 -4.78 51.04
N THR A 357 -30.31 -3.45 50.83
CA THR A 357 -31.40 -2.45 50.80
C THR A 357 -31.04 -1.22 49.92
N MET A 358 -31.91 -0.20 49.92
CA MET A 358 -31.89 1.12 49.26
C MET A 358 -30.72 2.09 49.59
N GLY A 359 -30.58 3.19 48.80
CA GLY A 359 -30.04 4.47 49.32
C GLY A 359 -29.45 5.49 48.32
N SER A 360 -30.29 6.26 47.61
CA SER A 360 -29.95 7.62 47.09
C SER A 360 -30.19 8.66 48.23
N PRO A 361 -29.73 9.96 48.20
CA PRO A 361 -29.70 10.86 47.03
C PRO A 361 -28.56 11.93 47.00
N ALA A 362 -28.74 12.94 46.12
CA ALA A 362 -27.83 14.08 45.88
C ALA A 362 -28.01 15.26 46.86
N THR A 363 -27.01 16.17 46.95
CA THR A 363 -27.18 17.65 46.86
C THR A 363 -25.83 18.41 46.85
N SER A 364 -25.89 19.75 46.84
CA SER A 364 -24.92 20.74 46.34
C SER A 364 -24.12 21.52 47.43
N HIS A 365 -23.40 22.57 46.98
CA HIS A 365 -22.63 23.61 47.70
C HIS A 365 -21.16 23.27 48.05
N ALA A 366 -20.21 24.20 48.21
CA ALA A 366 -19.87 25.52 47.61
C ALA A 366 -18.85 26.23 48.55
N LEU A 367 -18.04 27.16 48.00
CA LEU A 367 -17.24 28.22 48.63
C LEU A 367 -15.75 28.00 49.05
N ASP A 368 -14.97 29.03 48.67
CA ASP A 368 -13.76 29.68 49.24
C ASP A 368 -12.35 29.01 49.36
N ASP A 369 -11.46 29.43 48.43
CA ASP A 369 -10.20 30.22 48.57
C ASP A 369 -9.46 30.35 49.95
N PRO A 370 -8.19 30.82 50.05
CA PRO A 370 -7.08 30.95 49.07
C PRO A 370 -5.68 30.41 49.57
N ARG A 371 -4.65 30.62 48.72
CA ARG A 371 -3.29 31.14 49.03
C ARG A 371 -2.07 30.20 49.26
N ASN A 372 -0.99 30.56 48.55
CA ASN A 372 0.46 30.45 48.90
C ASN A 372 1.07 29.03 49.00
N THR A 373 2.19 28.69 48.34
CA THR A 373 3.53 29.33 48.42
C THR A 373 4.43 29.01 47.21
N SER A 374 5.58 29.71 47.13
CA SER A 374 6.51 29.69 45.99
C SER A 374 7.71 28.75 46.19
N GLY A 375 8.33 28.34 45.07
CA GLY A 375 9.79 28.18 44.98
C GLY A 375 10.34 26.75 45.10
N ALA A 376 10.86 26.23 43.98
CA ALA A 376 11.80 25.12 43.96
C ALA A 376 12.90 25.40 42.91
N SER A 377 14.14 25.53 43.37
CA SER A 377 15.34 25.75 42.55
C SER A 377 16.29 24.57 42.67
N ALA A 378 17.10 24.34 41.62
CA ALA A 378 18.34 23.55 41.62
C ALA A 378 18.19 22.04 41.98
N ALA A 379 18.57 21.11 41.09
CA ALA A 379 19.94 20.61 40.89
C ALA A 379 20.52 19.92 42.16
N SER A 380 21.25 18.80 42.09
CA SER A 380 22.17 18.39 41.01
C SER A 380 22.53 16.89 41.11
N TYR A 381 23.25 16.39 40.09
CA TYR A 381 24.22 15.27 40.07
C TYR A 381 24.05 14.07 41.03
N LEU A 382 24.09 12.86 40.45
CA LEU A 382 24.93 11.80 41.03
C LEU A 382 25.64 10.99 39.94
N THR A 383 26.87 10.60 40.26
CA THR A 383 27.86 9.97 39.36
C THR A 383 27.93 8.46 39.60
N SER A 384 28.37 7.74 38.58
CA SER A 384 28.70 6.31 38.59
C SER A 384 29.70 5.87 39.68
N THR A 385 29.54 4.65 40.19
CA THR A 385 30.67 3.80 40.62
C THR A 385 30.33 2.30 40.52
N GLN A 386 31.36 1.47 40.65
CA GLN A 386 31.47 0.10 40.15
C GLN A 386 31.89 -0.88 41.26
N SER A 387 31.18 -2.01 41.39
CA SER A 387 31.64 -3.27 42.02
C SER A 387 30.65 -4.38 41.60
N ASN A 388 31.02 -5.50 40.97
CA ASN A 388 32.06 -6.51 41.19
C ASN A 388 31.71 -7.51 42.32
N GLN A 389 32.05 -8.80 42.10
CA GLN A 389 31.92 -9.96 43.02
C GLN A 389 30.50 -10.51 43.29
N THR A 390 30.25 -11.81 43.51
CA THR A 390 30.82 -13.11 43.04
C THR A 390 29.85 -14.24 43.47
N ALA A 391 30.16 -15.49 43.10
CA ALA A 391 29.91 -16.70 43.91
C ALA A 391 28.57 -17.48 43.75
N SER A 392 28.71 -18.58 42.99
CA SER A 392 28.33 -19.97 43.35
C SER A 392 26.88 -20.49 43.35
N GLN A 393 26.78 -21.71 42.76
CA GLN A 393 25.85 -22.81 43.07
C GLN A 393 24.36 -22.58 42.70
N SER A 394 23.63 -23.52 42.10
CA SER A 394 23.73 -24.98 42.22
C SER A 394 23.08 -25.73 41.04
N SER A 395 23.23 -27.05 41.04
CA SER A 395 22.74 -28.01 40.05
C SER A 395 21.22 -28.22 40.03
N SER A 396 20.66 -28.54 38.87
CA SER A 396 20.02 -29.86 38.68
C SER A 396 19.67 -30.17 37.21
N LYS A 397 20.00 -31.40 36.78
CA LYS A 397 19.50 -32.01 35.54
C LYS A 397 18.05 -32.42 35.72
N LYS A 398 17.24 -32.37 34.65
CA LYS A 398 16.28 -33.46 34.38
C LYS A 398 15.98 -33.59 32.89
N GLN A 399 16.22 -34.79 32.38
CA GLN A 399 15.78 -35.23 31.05
C GLN A 399 14.28 -35.50 31.09
N SER A 400 13.61 -35.34 29.95
CA SER A 400 12.51 -36.25 29.61
C SER A 400 12.48 -36.47 28.10
N SER A 401 12.57 -37.74 27.74
CA SER A 401 12.42 -38.27 26.39
C SER A 401 11.17 -39.14 26.36
N SER A 402 10.33 -38.99 25.34
CA SER A 402 9.33 -40.02 25.01
C SER A 402 9.21 -40.17 23.50
N SER A 403 9.43 -41.40 23.06
CA SER A 403 9.09 -41.94 21.74
C SER A 403 7.95 -42.96 21.91
N ILE A 404 7.61 -43.73 20.86
CA ILE A 404 6.54 -44.76 20.79
C ILE A 404 5.15 -44.12 20.48
N SER A 405 4.28 -44.63 19.58
CA SER A 405 4.27 -45.88 18.78
C SER A 405 3.74 -45.71 17.34
N SER A 406 4.08 -46.72 16.52
CA SER A 406 3.51 -47.08 15.22
C SER A 406 2.00 -47.33 15.21
N GLY A 407 1.37 -47.22 14.03
CA GLY A 407 0.02 -47.72 13.77
C GLY A 407 -0.40 -47.61 12.29
N SER A 408 -0.30 -48.70 11.52
CA SER A 408 -0.85 -48.79 10.15
C SER A 408 -2.20 -49.49 10.15
N HIS A 409 -3.14 -49.12 9.26
CA HIS A 409 -3.88 -50.04 8.37
C HIS A 409 -5.00 -49.35 7.54
N ALA A 410 -5.46 -50.08 6.52
CA ALA A 410 -6.80 -50.00 5.90
C ALA A 410 -7.19 -48.79 5.01
N ARG A 411 -6.59 -48.73 3.82
CA ARG A 411 -7.29 -48.98 2.53
C ARG A 411 -8.84 -48.85 2.54
N THR A 412 -9.38 -47.75 2.01
CA THR A 412 -10.73 -47.73 1.40
C THR A 412 -10.67 -47.06 0.02
N LYS A 413 -11.06 -47.79 -1.03
CA LYS A 413 -11.27 -47.22 -2.36
C LYS A 413 -12.67 -46.61 -2.42
N VAL A 414 -12.77 -45.32 -2.75
CA VAL A 414 -14.03 -44.73 -3.24
C VAL A 414 -13.71 -44.01 -4.55
N ALA A 415 -14.16 -44.60 -5.66
CA ALA A 415 -14.16 -43.93 -6.95
C ALA A 415 -15.36 -42.97 -6.99
N LEU A 416 -15.11 -41.70 -7.28
CA LEU A 416 -16.18 -40.73 -7.46
C LEU A 416 -15.83 -39.80 -8.63
N ASN A 417 -16.39 -40.13 -9.79
CA ASN A 417 -16.33 -39.30 -10.99
C ASN A 417 -16.91 -37.93 -10.67
N LYS A 418 -16.07 -36.88 -10.64
CA LYS A 418 -16.52 -35.50 -10.71
C LYS A 418 -15.98 -34.85 -11.97
N LYS A 419 -16.90 -34.54 -12.87
CA LYS A 419 -16.66 -33.98 -14.20
C LYS A 419 -16.17 -32.53 -14.05
N GLU A 420 -14.89 -32.29 -14.26
CA GLU A 420 -14.32 -30.95 -14.23
C GLU A 420 -14.85 -30.13 -15.42
N SER A 421 -15.69 -29.14 -15.11
CA SER A 421 -16.00 -28.05 -16.02
C SER A 421 -14.85 -27.03 -15.98
N ALA A 422 -13.89 -27.18 -16.90
CA ALA A 422 -12.77 -26.26 -17.02
C ALA A 422 -13.26 -24.82 -17.22
N SER A 423 -12.91 -23.93 -16.29
CA SER A 423 -13.13 -22.50 -16.43
C SER A 423 -12.14 -21.93 -17.46
N VAL A 424 -12.67 -21.23 -18.46
CA VAL A 424 -11.85 -20.59 -19.49
C VAL A 424 -11.16 -19.37 -18.89
N VAL A 425 -9.90 -19.52 -18.50
CA VAL A 425 -9.03 -18.40 -18.10
C VAL A 425 -8.87 -17.45 -19.28
N SER A 426 -9.19 -16.17 -19.07
CA SER A 426 -9.19 -15.16 -20.13
C SER A 426 -7.79 -14.93 -20.70
N ALA A 427 -7.57 -15.32 -21.96
CA ALA A 427 -6.29 -15.21 -22.66
C ALA A 427 -5.84 -13.76 -22.96
N SER A 428 -6.65 -12.76 -22.60
CA SER A 428 -6.43 -11.33 -22.91
C SER A 428 -5.20 -10.72 -22.22
N THR A 429 -4.86 -11.16 -21.01
CA THR A 429 -3.76 -10.55 -20.23
C THR A 429 -2.37 -10.93 -20.75
N VAL A 430 -2.23 -12.09 -21.39
CA VAL A 430 -0.95 -12.58 -21.94
C VAL A 430 -0.56 -11.82 -23.22
N GLN A 431 -1.53 -11.43 -24.06
CA GLN A 431 -1.26 -10.70 -25.30
C GLN A 431 -0.62 -9.31 -25.04
N GLY A 432 -1.02 -8.62 -23.97
CA GLY A 432 -0.44 -7.32 -23.61
C GLY A 432 1.05 -7.40 -23.27
N ARG A 433 1.47 -8.43 -22.52
CA ARG A 433 2.89 -8.64 -22.18
C ARG A 433 3.72 -9.06 -23.40
N LEU A 434 3.14 -9.85 -24.31
CA LEU A 434 3.81 -10.23 -25.56
C LEU A 434 4.09 -9.01 -26.46
N TRP A 435 3.18 -8.04 -26.51
CA TRP A 435 3.33 -6.86 -27.37
C TRP A 435 4.48 -5.93 -26.93
N ILE A 436 4.68 -5.77 -25.61
CA ILE A 436 5.78 -4.99 -25.05
C ILE A 436 7.13 -5.64 -25.38
N LEU A 437 7.24 -6.97 -25.25
CA LEU A 437 8.44 -7.72 -25.66
C LEU A 437 8.69 -7.62 -27.17
N LEU A 438 7.64 -7.65 -27.98
CA LEU A 438 7.74 -7.47 -29.43
C LEU A 438 8.28 -6.08 -29.79
N GLN A 439 7.83 -5.04 -29.09
CA GLN A 439 8.27 -3.67 -29.30
C GLN A 439 9.74 -3.48 -28.90
N HIS A 440 10.15 -4.03 -27.75
CA HIS A 440 11.55 -4.03 -27.31
C HIS A 440 12.47 -4.83 -28.25
N TYR A 441 11.97 -5.90 -28.88
CA TYR A 441 12.68 -6.63 -29.93
C TYR A 441 12.81 -5.80 -31.22
N VAL A 442 11.76 -5.10 -31.65
CA VAL A 442 11.80 -4.22 -32.83
C VAL A 442 12.83 -3.10 -32.66
N ASP A 443 12.90 -2.46 -31.50
CA ASP A 443 13.85 -1.38 -31.28
C ASP A 443 15.30 -1.90 -31.11
N MET A 444 15.49 -3.12 -30.58
CA MET A 444 16.78 -3.82 -30.59
C MET A 444 17.22 -4.20 -32.02
N VAL A 445 16.30 -4.64 -32.88
CA VAL A 445 16.59 -4.92 -34.29
C VAL A 445 16.90 -3.62 -35.05
N LYS A 446 16.23 -2.50 -34.77
CA LYS A 446 16.57 -1.20 -35.35
C LYS A 446 17.95 -0.70 -34.93
N SER A 447 18.34 -0.84 -33.66
CA SER A 447 19.67 -0.41 -33.21
C SER A 447 20.78 -1.33 -33.74
N ALA A 448 20.54 -2.65 -33.82
CA ALA A 448 21.47 -3.57 -34.48
C ALA A 448 21.58 -3.32 -36.00
N SER A 449 20.47 -2.92 -36.65
CA SER A 449 20.41 -2.64 -38.09
C SER A 449 21.24 -1.44 -38.53
N SER A 450 21.63 -0.52 -37.65
CA SER A 450 22.54 0.58 -38.02
C SER A 450 24.01 0.19 -37.98
N GLN A 451 24.34 -0.95 -37.34
CA GLN A 451 25.72 -1.38 -37.10
C GLN A 451 26.11 -2.65 -37.88
N MET A 452 25.14 -3.47 -38.31
CA MET A 452 25.38 -4.67 -39.12
C MET A 452 25.38 -4.39 -40.62
N GLY A 453 26.36 -4.95 -41.34
CA GLY A 453 26.41 -4.87 -42.81
C GLY A 453 25.23 -5.59 -43.47
N SER A 454 24.84 -5.15 -44.67
CA SER A 454 23.63 -5.60 -45.38
C SER A 454 23.50 -7.13 -45.55
N GLN A 455 24.63 -7.85 -45.69
CA GLN A 455 24.64 -9.31 -45.76
C GLN A 455 24.24 -9.99 -44.45
N GLN A 456 24.64 -9.45 -43.29
CA GLN A 456 24.23 -9.98 -41.98
C GLN A 456 22.74 -9.74 -41.72
N LEU A 457 22.22 -8.60 -42.18
CA LEU A 457 20.79 -8.28 -42.09
C LEU A 457 19.93 -9.23 -42.93
N MET A 458 20.36 -9.58 -44.15
CA MET A 458 19.74 -10.63 -44.97
C MET A 458 19.67 -11.98 -44.24
N VAL A 459 20.76 -12.41 -43.59
CA VAL A 459 20.80 -13.66 -42.82
C VAL A 459 19.87 -13.60 -41.62
N LEU A 460 19.83 -12.48 -40.88
CA LEU A 460 18.95 -12.30 -39.73
C LEU A 460 17.46 -12.34 -40.13
N VAL A 461 17.09 -11.62 -41.20
CA VAL A 461 15.72 -11.62 -41.74
C VAL A 461 15.34 -13.02 -42.24
N GLY A 462 16.25 -13.71 -42.94
CA GLY A 462 16.07 -15.11 -43.35
C GLY A 462 15.82 -16.04 -42.16
N LEU A 463 16.60 -15.89 -41.08
CA LEU A 463 16.44 -16.66 -39.84
C LEU A 463 15.09 -16.39 -39.17
N VAL A 464 14.64 -15.13 -39.10
CA VAL A 464 13.35 -14.76 -38.50
C VAL A 464 12.17 -15.30 -39.32
N VAL A 465 12.23 -15.23 -40.65
CA VAL A 465 11.21 -15.83 -41.54
C VAL A 465 11.20 -17.35 -41.42
N PHE A 466 12.38 -17.98 -41.35
CA PHE A 466 12.51 -19.43 -41.12
C PHE A 466 11.91 -19.83 -39.77
N LEU A 467 12.25 -19.15 -38.68
CA LEU A 467 11.68 -19.38 -37.35
C LEU A 467 10.16 -19.14 -37.31
N GLY A 468 9.66 -18.11 -37.99
CA GLY A 468 8.23 -17.83 -38.10
C GLY A 468 7.44 -18.92 -38.86
N THR A 469 8.01 -19.45 -39.95
CA THR A 469 7.41 -20.58 -40.69
C THR A 469 7.47 -21.89 -39.89
N LEU A 470 8.56 -22.13 -39.13
CA LEU A 470 8.63 -23.24 -38.17
C LEU A 470 7.60 -23.12 -37.04
N ALA A 471 7.42 -21.92 -36.48
CA ALA A 471 6.46 -21.66 -35.40
C ALA A 471 5.02 -21.90 -35.86
N ARG A 472 4.67 -21.52 -37.09
CA ARG A 472 3.36 -21.81 -37.70
C ARG A 472 3.13 -23.30 -37.96
N ASN A 473 4.20 -24.07 -38.15
CA ASN A 473 4.16 -25.51 -38.41
C ASN A 473 4.63 -26.36 -37.20
N ARG A 474 4.38 -25.86 -35.98
CA ARG A 474 4.91 -26.36 -34.69
C ARG A 474 4.79 -27.88 -34.50
N GLN A 475 3.68 -28.48 -34.95
CA GLN A 475 3.47 -29.93 -34.87
C GLN A 475 4.47 -30.72 -35.72
N ARG A 476 4.80 -30.26 -36.94
CA ARG A 476 5.81 -30.90 -37.81
C ARG A 476 7.22 -30.61 -37.33
N ALA A 477 7.52 -29.36 -36.96
CA ALA A 477 8.83 -28.96 -36.44
C ALA A 477 9.26 -29.79 -35.21
N SER A 478 8.32 -30.12 -34.31
CA SER A 478 8.60 -30.95 -33.13
C SER A 478 9.12 -32.36 -33.46
N ARG A 479 8.73 -32.93 -34.61
CA ARG A 479 9.19 -34.26 -35.05
C ARG A 479 10.63 -34.20 -35.55
N TYR A 480 10.95 -33.22 -36.39
CA TYR A 480 12.31 -33.00 -36.87
C TYR A 480 13.27 -32.62 -35.74
N TRP A 481 12.84 -31.79 -34.78
CA TRP A 481 13.66 -31.44 -33.61
C TRP A 481 13.97 -32.65 -32.74
N LYS A 482 12.97 -33.50 -32.45
CA LYS A 482 13.19 -34.75 -31.70
C LYS A 482 14.13 -35.71 -32.43
N ALA A 483 14.01 -35.84 -33.75
CA ALA A 483 14.91 -36.67 -34.56
C ALA A 483 16.35 -36.11 -34.59
N GLY A 484 16.52 -34.79 -34.65
CA GLY A 484 17.83 -34.12 -34.57
C GLY A 484 18.49 -34.29 -33.20
N MET A 485 17.77 -33.98 -32.12
CA MET A 485 18.26 -34.17 -30.75
C MET A 485 18.61 -35.64 -30.45
N ALA A 486 17.83 -36.60 -30.94
CA ALA A 486 18.15 -38.02 -30.80
C ALA A 486 19.51 -38.38 -31.42
N LYS A 487 19.80 -37.88 -32.64
CA LYS A 487 21.12 -38.07 -33.27
C LYS A 487 22.24 -37.39 -32.50
N VAL A 488 22.06 -36.14 -32.05
CA VAL A 488 23.08 -35.42 -31.27
C VAL A 488 23.38 -36.14 -29.96
N MET A 489 22.35 -36.57 -29.21
CA MET A 489 22.56 -37.38 -27.99
C MET A 489 23.21 -38.73 -28.29
N GLN A 490 22.93 -39.35 -29.43
CA GLN A 490 23.59 -40.61 -29.83
C GLN A 490 25.07 -40.40 -30.15
N THR A 491 25.44 -39.32 -30.84
CA THR A 491 26.85 -38.95 -31.09
C THR A 491 27.59 -38.63 -29.80
N VAL A 492 26.99 -37.84 -28.90
CA VAL A 492 27.58 -37.53 -27.57
C VAL A 492 27.77 -38.81 -26.75
N LYS A 493 26.77 -39.70 -26.72
CA LYS A 493 26.83 -40.97 -25.97
C LYS A 493 27.85 -41.95 -26.51
N MET A 494 28.12 -41.96 -27.82
CA MET A 494 29.20 -42.76 -28.40
C MET A 494 30.59 -42.15 -28.12
N GLY A 495 30.72 -40.82 -28.15
CA GLY A 495 31.98 -40.13 -27.91
C GLY A 495 32.54 -40.31 -26.49
N THR A 496 31.69 -40.48 -25.48
CA THR A 496 32.10 -40.59 -24.06
C THR A 496 32.61 -41.96 -23.62
N THR A 497 32.76 -42.95 -24.51
CA THR A 497 33.08 -44.36 -24.14
C THR A 497 34.51 -44.81 -24.44
N VAL A 498 35.43 -43.92 -24.83
CA VAL A 498 36.78 -44.30 -25.29
C VAL A 498 37.92 -43.75 -24.41
N THR A 499 37.66 -42.84 -23.47
CA THR A 499 38.71 -42.22 -22.63
C THR A 499 38.67 -42.73 -21.19
N SER A 500 38.98 -44.01 -20.99
CA SER A 500 39.16 -44.65 -19.67
C SER A 500 40.10 -45.85 -19.77
N ILE A 501 41.38 -45.59 -20.07
CA ILE A 501 42.52 -46.48 -19.86
C ILE A 501 43.62 -45.63 -19.19
#